data_AF-A0A7K3PC22-F1
#
_entry.id   AF-A0A7K3PC22-F1
#
_cell.length_a   1.000
_cell.length_b   1.000
_cell.length_c   1.000
_cell.angle_alpha   90.00
_cell.angle_beta   90.00
_cell.angle_gamma   90.00
#
_symmetry.space_group_name_H-M   'P 1'
#
loop_
_entity.id
_entity.type
_entity.pdbx_description
1 polymer ?
#
loop_
_entity_poly.entity_id
_entity_poly.type
_entity_poly.pdbx_seq_one_letter_code
_entity_poly.pdbx_strand_id
1 'polypeptide(L)'
;MRWNEKASLPVGELQEIARVHELIDGLGRRLDGKPAATQTYRRRRAVVFNALEFAVELEHLTSNPLSRVRRKRGKRAVQEVDRRVVVNPRQARELLTALTYVGGYERASGRRLRAFFGCLYYAAMRPGEALGLRRSDCTLPAKGWGRIELAEARPTAGKA
;
A
#
# COMPACT_ATOMS: atom_id res chain seq x y z
N MET A 1 5.27 29.49 4.46
CA MET A 1 5.39 29.10 5.88
C MET A 1 4.28 29.68 6.77
N ARG A 2 3.86 30.94 6.62
CA ARG A 2 2.81 31.58 7.47
C ARG A 2 1.48 30.83 7.64
N TRP A 3 1.03 30.06 6.64
CA TRP A 3 -0.20 29.27 6.77
C TRP A 3 -0.02 28.06 7.70
N ASN A 4 1.12 27.37 7.60
CA ASN A 4 1.42 26.23 8.48
C ASN A 4 1.51 26.68 9.93
N GLU A 5 2.17 27.80 10.22
CA GLU A 5 2.26 28.35 11.58
C GLU A 5 0.90 28.74 12.16
N LYS A 6 -0.04 29.24 11.33
CA LYS A 6 -1.40 29.55 11.76
C LYS A 6 -2.31 28.33 11.92
N ALA A 7 -2.05 27.28 11.14
CA ALA A 7 -2.91 26.10 11.08
C ALA A 7 -2.34 24.88 11.84
N SER A 8 -1.15 25.00 12.42
CA SER A 8 -0.47 23.91 13.14
C SER A 8 -0.23 24.29 14.59
N LEU A 9 -0.35 23.31 15.47
CA LEU A 9 0.00 23.45 16.88
C LEU A 9 1.51 23.20 17.06
N PRO A 10 2.19 23.95 17.96
CA PRO A 10 3.54 23.60 18.41
C PRO A 10 3.59 22.17 18.94
N VAL A 11 4.64 21.42 18.57
CA VAL A 11 4.80 20.01 18.99
C VAL A 11 4.78 19.87 20.52
N GLY A 12 5.32 20.85 21.26
CA GLY A 12 5.33 20.85 22.73
C GLY A 12 3.93 20.81 23.37
N GLU A 13 2.90 21.33 22.70
CA GLU A 13 1.52 21.27 23.20
C GLU A 13 0.97 19.84 23.26
N LEU A 14 1.59 18.89 22.55
CA LEU A 14 1.22 17.47 22.63
C LEU A 14 1.61 16.81 23.97
N GLN A 15 2.26 17.54 24.89
CA GLN A 15 2.42 17.10 26.27
C GLN A 15 1.08 17.12 27.04
N GLU A 16 0.13 17.96 26.63
CA GLU A 16 -1.21 18.04 27.22
C GLU A 16 -2.10 16.90 26.72
N ILE A 17 -2.65 16.11 27.66
CA ILE A 17 -3.46 14.93 27.31
C ILE A 17 -4.68 15.25 26.45
N ALA A 18 -5.27 16.45 26.61
CA ALA A 18 -6.41 16.90 25.82
C ALA A 18 -6.06 17.03 24.33
N ARG A 19 -4.90 17.63 24.01
CA ARG A 19 -4.38 17.76 22.64
C ARG A 19 -4.09 16.40 22.00
N VAL A 20 -3.62 15.44 22.81
CA VAL A 20 -3.41 14.07 22.34
C VAL A 20 -4.72 13.38 21.95
N HIS A 21 -5.80 13.62 22.69
CA HIS A 21 -7.13 13.12 22.34
C HIS A 21 -7.67 13.76 21.06
N GLU A 22 -7.52 15.08 20.90
CA GLU A 22 -7.88 15.81 19.67
C GLU A 22 -7.15 15.24 18.44
N LEU A 23 -5.83 15.01 18.57
CA LEU A 23 -5.02 14.37 17.54
C LEU A 23 -5.57 12.99 17.17
N ILE A 24 -5.82 12.13 18.17
CA ILE A 24 -6.33 10.76 17.94
C ILE A 24 -7.70 10.79 17.25
N ASP A 25 -8.57 11.71 17.64
CA ASP A 25 -9.89 11.88 17.01
C ASP A 25 -9.77 12.39 15.58
N GLY A 26 -8.85 13.32 15.32
CA GLY A 26 -8.49 13.77 13.98
C GLY A 26 -8.02 12.62 13.08
N LEU A 27 -7.17 11.72 13.59
CA LEU A 27 -6.71 10.54 12.83
C LEU A 27 -7.86 9.61 12.44
N GLY A 28 -8.91 9.57 13.27
CA GLY A 28 -10.12 8.78 13.08
C GLY A 28 -11.11 9.35 12.08
N ARG A 29 -10.90 10.57 11.55
CA ARG A 29 -11.82 11.23 10.62
C ARG A 29 -11.20 11.44 9.23
N ARG A 30 -12.05 11.42 8.21
CA ARG A 30 -11.71 11.82 6.84
C ARG A 30 -11.85 13.34 6.69
N LEU A 31 -11.37 13.90 5.58
CA LEU A 31 -11.49 15.34 5.29
C LEU A 31 -12.95 15.80 5.16
N ASP A 32 -13.87 14.90 4.83
CA ASP A 32 -15.32 15.13 4.81
C ASP A 32 -15.97 15.01 6.20
N GLY A 33 -15.17 14.91 7.27
CA GLY A 33 -15.63 14.77 8.66
C GLY A 33 -16.14 13.38 9.04
N LYS A 34 -16.31 12.45 8.08
CA LYS A 34 -16.84 11.10 8.34
C LYS A 34 -15.78 10.19 8.98
N PRO A 35 -16.18 9.12 9.69
CA PRO A 35 -15.23 8.15 10.23
C PRO A 35 -14.34 7.53 9.15
N ALA A 36 -13.04 7.45 9.43
CA ALA A 36 -12.08 6.74 8.60
C ALA A 36 -12.23 5.23 8.78
N ALA A 37 -11.94 4.46 7.72
CA ALA A 37 -11.88 3.01 7.83
C ALA A 37 -10.84 2.58 8.90
N THR A 38 -11.10 1.47 9.59
CA THR A 38 -10.24 1.02 10.69
C THR A 38 -8.78 0.82 10.27
N GLN A 39 -8.54 0.31 9.06
CA GLN A 39 -7.20 0.14 8.52
C GLN A 39 -6.50 1.49 8.25
N THR A 40 -7.26 2.47 7.73
CA THR A 40 -6.78 3.84 7.52
C THR A 40 -6.37 4.50 8.83
N TYR A 41 -7.23 4.43 9.85
CA TYR A 41 -6.89 4.93 11.19
C TYR A 41 -5.63 4.27 11.76
N ARG A 42 -5.52 2.93 11.67
CA ARG A 42 -4.33 2.21 12.14
C ARG A 42 -3.05 2.66 11.45
N ARG A 43 -3.09 2.81 10.12
CA ARG A 43 -1.94 3.28 9.34
C ARG A 43 -1.56 4.70 9.73
N ARG A 44 -2.53 5.61 9.82
CA ARG A 44 -2.30 7.00 10.26
C ARG A 44 -1.70 7.06 11.66
N ARG A 45 -2.26 6.30 12.61
CA ARG A 45 -1.73 6.23 13.98
C ARG A 45 -0.30 5.71 14.02
N ALA A 46 0.03 4.67 13.25
CA ALA A 46 1.40 4.14 13.20
C ALA A 46 2.39 5.18 12.65
N VAL A 47 2.02 5.89 11.57
CA VAL A 47 2.86 6.96 10.99
C VAL A 47 3.06 8.10 11.99
N VAL A 48 1.99 8.57 12.64
CA VAL A 48 2.09 9.64 13.64
C VAL A 48 2.89 9.19 14.86
N PHE A 49 2.75 7.93 15.30
CA PHE A 49 3.54 7.37 16.38
C PHE A 49 5.04 7.48 16.08
N ASN A 50 5.46 7.03 14.89
CA ASN A 50 6.87 7.10 14.48
C ASN A 50 7.37 8.54 14.34
N ALA A 51 6.54 9.45 13.82
CA ALA A 51 6.90 10.87 13.73
C ALA A 51 7.11 11.50 15.12
N LEU A 52 6.32 11.10 16.12
CA LEU A 52 6.48 11.57 17.49
C LEU A 52 7.65 10.92 18.22
N GLU A 53 7.98 9.65 17.94
CA GLU A 53 9.25 9.05 18.40
C GLU A 53 10.44 9.85 17.86
N PHE A 54 10.42 10.19 16.57
CA PHE A 54 11.47 11.02 15.98
C PHE A 54 11.56 12.41 16.63
N ALA A 55 10.43 13.02 17.00
CA ALA A 55 10.43 14.28 17.76
C ALA A 55 11.01 14.12 19.19
N VAL A 56 10.90 12.94 19.79
CA VAL A 56 11.56 12.61 21.07
C VAL A 56 13.06 12.44 20.88
N GLU A 57 13.50 11.77 19.81
CA GLU A 57 14.92 11.65 19.45
C GLU A 57 15.58 13.03 19.22
N LEU A 58 14.83 13.99 18.70
CA LEU A 58 15.25 15.38 18.54
C LEU A 58 15.05 16.25 19.80
N GLU A 59 14.68 15.65 20.93
CA GLU A 59 14.48 16.31 22.23
C GLU A 59 13.38 17.41 22.22
N HIS A 60 12.53 17.45 21.20
CA HIS A 60 11.35 18.33 21.17
C HIS A 60 10.24 17.85 22.12
N LEU A 61 10.26 16.56 22.48
CA LEU A 61 9.34 15.92 23.42
C LEU A 61 10.12 15.02 24.39
N THR A 62 9.71 14.97 25.65
CA THR A 62 10.33 14.09 26.65
C THR A 62 9.96 12.62 26.48
N SER A 63 8.77 12.34 25.92
CA SER A 63 8.27 10.98 25.69
C SER A 63 7.15 11.00 24.67
N ASN A 64 6.95 9.92 23.92
CA ASN A 64 5.87 9.86 22.93
C ASN A 64 4.48 9.92 23.60
N PRO A 65 3.69 10.97 23.36
CA PRO A 65 2.42 11.17 24.05
C PRO A 65 1.37 10.12 23.66
N LEU A 66 1.49 9.49 22.50
CA LEU A 66 0.57 8.44 22.07
C LEU A 66 0.68 7.15 22.89
N SER A 67 1.78 6.97 23.64
CA SER A 67 1.97 5.84 24.56
C SER A 67 1.09 5.93 25.81
N ARG A 68 0.73 7.17 26.23
CA ARG A 68 -0.08 7.45 27.41
C ARG A 68 -1.56 7.13 27.20
N VAL A 69 -2.02 7.16 25.95
CA VAL A 69 -3.44 6.91 25.61
C VAL A 69 -3.67 5.43 25.33
N ARG A 70 -4.26 4.74 26.32
CA ARG A 70 -4.73 3.35 26.15
C ARG A 70 -6.12 3.34 25.50
N ARG A 71 -6.18 3.15 24.17
CA ARG A 71 -7.43 2.75 23.48
C ARG A 71 -7.54 1.24 23.41
N LYS A 72 -8.75 0.70 23.61
CA LYS A 72 -9.06 -0.71 23.33
C LYS A 72 -8.64 -1.03 21.90
N ARG A 73 -7.71 -1.97 21.73
CA ARG A 73 -7.26 -2.42 20.41
C ARG A 73 -8.46 -3.04 19.71
N GLY A 74 -9.06 -2.32 18.77
CA GLY A 74 -10.20 -2.82 17.99
C GLY A 74 -9.85 -4.16 17.34
N LYS A 75 -10.84 -5.05 17.15
CA LYS A 75 -10.63 -6.39 16.57
C LYS A 75 -9.82 -6.27 15.28
N ARG A 76 -8.81 -7.13 15.11
CA ARG A 76 -8.08 -7.21 13.83
C ARG A 76 -9.07 -7.76 12.82
N ALA A 77 -9.48 -6.95 11.85
CA ALA A 77 -10.17 -7.48 10.68
C ALA A 77 -9.27 -8.54 10.07
N VAL A 78 -9.71 -9.79 10.10
CA VAL A 78 -9.09 -10.86 9.34
C VAL A 78 -9.40 -10.51 7.89
N GLN A 79 -8.35 -10.30 7.08
CA GLN A 79 -8.56 -10.23 5.64
C GLN A 79 -8.80 -11.66 5.17
N GLU A 80 -10.08 -12.04 5.13
CA GLU A 80 -10.50 -13.27 4.47
C GLU A 80 -10.68 -12.96 2.99
N VAL A 81 -9.97 -13.69 2.14
CA VAL A 81 -10.15 -13.61 0.70
C VAL A 81 -11.25 -14.61 0.34
N ASP A 82 -12.38 -14.12 -0.17
CA ASP A 82 -13.42 -15.00 -0.71
C ASP A 82 -12.86 -15.76 -1.92
N ARG A 83 -12.75 -17.08 -1.76
CA ARG A 83 -12.25 -17.99 -2.79
C ARG A 83 -13.06 -17.92 -4.10
N ARG A 84 -14.33 -17.51 -4.04
CA ARG A 84 -15.19 -17.36 -5.22
C ARG A 84 -14.79 -16.19 -6.12
N VAL A 85 -14.05 -15.22 -5.57
CA VAL A 85 -13.52 -14.07 -6.30
C VAL A 85 -12.16 -14.39 -6.94
N VAL A 86 -11.53 -15.52 -6.56
CA VAL A 86 -10.23 -15.93 -7.07
C VAL A 86 -10.38 -16.68 -8.39
N VAL A 87 -9.59 -16.28 -9.37
CA VAL A 87 -9.56 -16.85 -10.72
C VAL A 87 -9.07 -18.30 -10.68
N ASN A 88 -9.85 -19.24 -11.20
CA ASN A 88 -9.42 -20.64 -11.34
C ASN A 88 -8.51 -20.84 -12.59
N PRO A 89 -7.80 -21.98 -12.71
CA PRO A 89 -6.87 -22.19 -13.83
C PRO A 89 -7.48 -22.10 -15.23
N ARG A 90 -8.75 -22.49 -15.40
CA ARG A 90 -9.44 -22.36 -16.68
C ARG A 90 -9.70 -20.89 -17.00
N GLN A 91 -10.28 -20.16 -16.05
CA GLN A 91 -10.54 -18.72 -16.18
C GLN A 91 -9.26 -17.93 -16.41
N ALA A 92 -8.15 -18.28 -15.75
CA ALA A 92 -6.87 -17.61 -15.95
C ALA A 92 -6.40 -17.74 -17.41
N ARG A 93 -6.50 -18.94 -17.99
CA ARG A 93 -6.16 -19.15 -19.41
C ARG A 93 -7.08 -18.36 -20.33
N GLU A 94 -8.38 -18.36 -20.07
CA GLU A 94 -9.37 -17.60 -20.84
C GLU A 94 -9.10 -16.08 -20.78
N LEU A 95 -8.83 -15.54 -19.59
CA LEU A 95 -8.48 -14.14 -19.39
C LEU A 95 -7.17 -13.76 -20.09
N LEU A 96 -6.13 -14.60 -19.98
CA LEU A 96 -4.85 -14.37 -20.68
C LEU A 96 -5.02 -14.41 -22.20
N THR A 97 -5.91 -15.24 -22.72
CA THR A 97 -6.28 -15.25 -24.14
C THR A 97 -7.07 -13.99 -24.51
N ALA A 98 -8.06 -13.59 -23.71
CA ALA A 98 -8.85 -12.38 -23.92
C ALA A 98 -7.98 -11.12 -24.02
N LEU A 99 -6.93 -11.03 -23.21
CA LEU A 99 -5.97 -9.92 -23.26
C LEU A 99 -5.28 -9.78 -24.61
N THR A 100 -5.14 -10.85 -25.41
CA THR A 100 -4.51 -10.76 -26.74
C THR A 100 -5.31 -9.90 -27.72
N TYR A 101 -6.62 -9.73 -27.50
CA TYR A 101 -7.51 -8.91 -28.33
C TYR A 101 -7.58 -7.45 -27.87
N VAL A 102 -6.89 -7.09 -26.78
CA VAL A 102 -6.95 -5.72 -26.23
C VAL A 102 -5.98 -4.78 -26.95
N GLY A 103 -6.54 -3.71 -27.52
CA GLY A 103 -5.81 -2.66 -28.23
C GLY A 103 -5.53 -2.99 -29.70
N GLY A 104 -5.28 -1.95 -30.51
CA GLY A 104 -4.97 -2.11 -31.93
C GLY A 104 -3.63 -2.83 -32.18
N TYR A 105 -3.54 -3.52 -33.32
CA TYR A 105 -2.37 -4.32 -33.74
C TYR A 105 -1.05 -3.56 -33.62
N GLU A 106 -1.01 -2.31 -34.06
CA GLU A 106 0.19 -1.47 -34.06
C GLU A 106 0.73 -1.18 -32.65
N ARG A 107 -0.15 -0.99 -31.67
CA ARG A 107 0.28 -0.67 -30.30
C ARG A 107 0.76 -1.89 -29.53
N ALA A 108 0.50 -3.11 -30.03
CA ALA A 108 0.88 -4.37 -29.39
C ALA A 108 0.46 -4.47 -27.90
N SER A 109 -0.56 -3.73 -27.47
CA SER A 109 -0.95 -3.60 -26.07
C SER A 109 -1.35 -4.94 -25.46
N GLY A 110 -2.12 -5.75 -26.18
CA GLY A 110 -2.58 -7.06 -25.71
C GLY A 110 -1.44 -8.05 -25.46
N ARG A 111 -0.39 -8.03 -26.30
CA ARG A 111 0.81 -8.87 -26.11
C ARG A 111 1.54 -8.53 -24.81
N ARG A 112 1.70 -7.23 -24.52
CA ARG A 112 2.33 -6.76 -23.27
C ARG A 112 1.47 -7.09 -22.05
N LEU A 113 0.15 -6.89 -22.13
CA LEU A 113 -0.76 -7.21 -21.04
C LEU A 113 -0.80 -8.71 -20.74
N ARG A 114 -0.84 -9.56 -21.77
CA ARG A 114 -0.78 -11.02 -21.58
C ARG A 114 0.50 -11.44 -20.86
N ALA A 115 1.66 -10.88 -21.24
CA ALA A 115 2.91 -11.16 -20.56
C ALA A 115 2.89 -10.68 -19.09
N PHE A 116 2.42 -9.45 -18.85
CA PHE A 116 2.32 -8.86 -17.52
C PHE A 116 1.42 -9.69 -16.58
N PHE A 117 0.17 -9.96 -16.98
CA PHE A 117 -0.75 -10.76 -16.15
C PHE A 117 -0.35 -12.23 -16.07
N GLY A 118 0.36 -12.75 -17.08
CA GLY A 118 0.96 -14.08 -17.05
C GLY A 118 2.02 -14.21 -15.96
N CYS A 119 2.86 -13.18 -15.78
CA CYS A 119 3.85 -13.12 -14.70
C CYS A 119 3.18 -13.11 -13.31
N LEU A 120 2.11 -12.33 -13.14
CA LEU A 120 1.33 -12.31 -11.89
C LEU A 120 0.71 -13.69 -11.58
N TYR A 121 0.18 -14.37 -12.59
CA TYR A 121 -0.52 -15.64 -12.38
C TYR A 121 0.44 -16.83 -12.19
N TYR A 122 1.43 -16.99 -13.06
CA TYR A 122 2.31 -18.18 -13.07
C TYR A 122 3.53 -18.04 -12.17
N ALA A 123 4.04 -16.82 -11.95
CA ALA A 123 5.22 -16.56 -11.12
C ALA A 123 4.86 -15.86 -9.79
N ALA A 124 3.57 -15.62 -9.51
CA ALA A 124 3.09 -14.93 -8.31
C ALA A 124 3.76 -13.56 -8.07
N MET A 125 4.23 -12.92 -9.14
CA MET A 125 4.94 -11.63 -9.06
C MET A 125 4.01 -10.52 -8.62
N ARG A 126 4.51 -9.58 -7.81
CA ARG A 126 3.79 -8.34 -7.52
C ARG A 126 3.75 -7.46 -8.78
N PRO A 127 2.72 -6.63 -8.96
CA PRO A 127 2.63 -5.71 -10.10
C PRO A 127 3.91 -4.88 -10.33
N GLY A 128 4.53 -4.36 -9.27
CA GLY A 128 5.76 -3.58 -9.38
C GLY A 128 6.98 -4.39 -9.85
N GLU A 129 7.07 -5.66 -9.49
CA GLU A 129 8.14 -6.57 -9.94
C GLU A 129 7.94 -6.90 -11.43
N ALA A 130 6.70 -7.16 -11.85
CA ALA A 130 6.39 -7.43 -13.26
C ALA A 130 6.65 -6.23 -14.18
N LEU A 131 6.53 -5.00 -13.67
CA LEU A 131 6.91 -3.78 -14.41
C LEU A 131 8.43 -3.57 -14.49
N GLY A 132 9.19 -4.11 -13.53
CA GLY A 132 10.65 -4.03 -13.49
C GLY A 132 11.36 -5.16 -14.26
N LEU A 133 10.62 -6.18 -14.71
CA LEU A 133 11.16 -7.40 -15.28
C LEU A 133 11.95 -7.16 -16.58
N ARG A 134 13.18 -7.68 -16.64
CA ARG A 134 14.04 -7.63 -17.83
C ARG A 134 14.20 -9.00 -18.45
N ARG A 135 14.65 -9.03 -19.71
CA ARG A 135 14.94 -10.30 -20.41
C ARG A 135 16.11 -11.07 -19.75
N SER A 136 17.09 -10.36 -19.21
CA SER A 136 18.23 -10.93 -18.46
C SER A 136 17.80 -11.73 -17.24
N ASP A 137 16.65 -11.37 -16.67
CA ASP A 137 16.12 -11.92 -15.43
C ASP A 137 15.36 -13.24 -15.69
N CYS A 138 15.18 -13.61 -16.96
CA CYS A 138 14.33 -14.71 -17.41
C CYS A 138 15.15 -15.84 -18.02
N THR A 139 15.19 -17.00 -17.34
CA THR A 139 15.68 -18.26 -17.91
C THR A 139 14.49 -19.13 -18.31
N LEU A 140 14.10 -19.06 -19.58
CA LEU A 140 12.91 -19.74 -20.10
C LEU A 140 13.31 -20.87 -21.06
N PRO A 141 13.16 -22.16 -20.69
CA PRO A 141 13.41 -23.27 -21.61
C PRO A 141 12.35 -23.33 -22.71
N ALA A 142 12.65 -24.00 -23.81
CA ALA A 142 11.71 -24.17 -24.93
C ALA A 142 10.42 -24.90 -24.53
N LYS A 143 10.47 -25.75 -23.51
CA LYS A 143 9.32 -26.48 -22.94
C LYS A 143 9.44 -26.56 -21.42
N GLY A 144 8.30 -26.57 -20.74
CA GLY A 144 8.22 -26.72 -19.28
C GLY A 144 8.38 -25.40 -18.51
N TRP A 145 8.71 -25.53 -17.22
CA TRP A 145 8.87 -24.40 -16.31
C TRP A 145 10.22 -23.73 -16.50
N GLY A 146 10.22 -22.39 -16.51
CA GLY A 146 11.42 -21.57 -16.44
C GLY A 146 11.68 -21.00 -15.05
N ARG A 147 12.72 -20.18 -14.95
CA ARG A 147 13.08 -19.45 -13.73
C ARG A 147 13.11 -17.95 -14.02
N ILE A 148 12.60 -17.17 -13.08
CA ILE A 148 12.68 -15.71 -13.08
C ILE A 148 13.43 -15.27 -11.83
N GLU A 149 14.46 -14.47 -11.99
CA GLU A 149 15.30 -13.92 -10.92
C GLU A 149 15.02 -12.42 -10.77
N LEU A 150 14.20 -12.04 -9.80
CA LEU A 150 13.74 -10.65 -9.64
C LEU A 150 14.85 -9.76 -9.08
N ALA A 151 15.29 -8.77 -9.86
CA ALA A 151 16.31 -7.81 -9.45
C ALA A 151 15.76 -6.42 -9.09
N GLU A 152 14.68 -5.98 -9.74
CA GLU A 152 14.13 -4.62 -9.61
C GLU A 152 12.61 -4.67 -9.40
N ALA A 153 12.10 -3.81 -8.51
CA ALA A 153 10.68 -3.55 -8.38
C ALA A 153 10.42 -2.06 -8.64
N ARG A 154 9.39 -1.77 -9.44
CA ARG A 154 8.94 -0.40 -9.75
C ARG A 154 7.62 -0.10 -9.02
N PRO A 155 7.65 0.23 -7.73
CA PRO A 155 6.45 0.60 -7.00
C PRO A 155 5.94 1.96 -7.48
N THR A 156 4.69 2.02 -7.92
CA THR A 156 4.00 3.29 -8.17
C THR A 156 3.14 3.64 -6.96
N ALA A 157 3.35 4.81 -6.37
CA ALA A 157 2.38 5.36 -5.43
C ALA A 157 1.11 5.73 -6.20
N GLY A 158 -0.05 5.24 -5.77
CA GLY A 158 -1.33 5.62 -6.38
C GLY A 158 -1.47 7.15 -6.42
N LYS A 159 -1.97 7.70 -7.53
CA LYS A 159 -2.33 9.12 -7.59
C LYS A 159 -3.51 9.36 -6.63
N ALA A 160 -3.38 10.40 -5.80
CA ALA A 160 -4.42 10.84 -4.87
C ALA A 160 -5.60 11.47 -5.62
#